data_AF-A0A4R4NTH8-F1
#
_entry.id   AF-A0A4R4NTH8-F1
#
_cell.length_a   1.000
_cell.length_b   1.000
_cell.length_c   1.000
_cell.angle_alpha   90.00
_cell.angle_beta   90.00
_cell.angle_gamma   90.00
#
_symmetry.space_group_name_H-M   'P 1'
#
loop_
_entity.id
_entity.type
_entity.pdbx_description
1 polymer ?
#
loop_
_entity_poly.entity_id
_entity_poly.type
_entity_poly.pdbx_seq_one_letter_code
_entity_poly.pdbx_strand_id
1 'polypeptide(L)' 'MIEKAVFLVREAHASRETAVHALLEYFPGSSFEDRLRCVHEAWDIVHRGAPPVPVYSARSEVSDARYFAAAHERHAFTD' A
#
# COMPACT_ATOMS: atom_id res chain seq x y z
N MET A 1 10.61 -2.46 -9.91
CA MET A 1 9.90 -1.49 -9.02
C MET A 1 10.29 -1.68 -7.56
N ILE A 2 10.18 -2.90 -7.01
CA ILE A 2 10.53 -3.20 -5.61
C ILE A 2 11.95 -2.76 -5.21
N GLU A 3 12.96 -3.00 -6.04
CA GLU A 3 14.35 -2.58 -5.78
C GLU A 3 14.49 -1.05 -5.64
N LYS A 4 13.76 -0.31 -6.48
CA LYS A 4 13.72 1.16 -6.42
C LYS A 4 13.00 1.64 -5.16
N ALA A 5 11.94 0.95 -4.74
CA ALA A 5 11.25 1.22 -3.49
C ALA A 5 12.17 0.94 -2.28
N VAL A 6 12.92 -0.15 -2.29
CA VAL A 6 13.93 -0.48 -1.27
C VAL A 6 15.00 0.60 -1.21
N PHE A 7 15.53 1.06 -2.35
CA PHE A 7 16.49 2.16 -2.40
C PHE A 7 15.92 3.44 -1.78
N LEU A 8 14.69 3.83 -2.17
CA LEU A 8 14.06 5.05 -1.65
C LEU A 8 13.87 4.99 -0.13
N VAL A 9 13.46 3.83 0.41
CA VAL A 9 13.23 3.65 1.84
C VAL A 9 14.54 3.52 2.62
N ARG A 10 15.50 2.75 2.12
CA ARG A 10 16.75 2.39 2.82
C ARG A 10 17.83 3.45 2.70
N GLU A 11 18.12 3.85 1.46
CA GLU A 11 19.29 4.66 1.13
C GLU A 11 18.93 6.15 1.06
N ALA A 12 17.75 6.48 0.52
CA ALA A 12 17.27 7.86 0.46
C ALA A 12 16.47 8.27 1.72
N HIS A 13 16.24 7.34 2.66
CA HIS A 13 15.47 7.54 3.89
C HIS A 13 14.11 8.23 3.67
N ALA A 14 13.50 8.01 2.51
CA ALA A 14 12.21 8.59 2.19
C ALA A 14 11.11 7.99 3.06
N SER A 15 10.15 8.81 3.47
CA SER A 15 8.93 8.31 4.09
C SER A 15 8.17 7.38 3.13
N ARG A 16 7.30 6.50 3.65
CA ARG A 16 6.49 5.61 2.81
C ARG A 16 5.65 6.39 1.80
N GLU A 17 4.98 7.46 2.23
CA GLU A 17 4.17 8.31 1.34
C GLU A 17 5.02 8.95 0.25
N THR A 18 6.16 9.55 0.62
CA THR A 18 7.12 10.13 -0.34
C THR A 18 7.64 9.10 -1.33
N ALA A 19 7.93 7.87 -0.88
CA ALA A 19 8.40 6.80 -1.75
C ALA A 19 7.32 6.36 -2.76
N VAL A 20 6.05 6.30 -2.36
CA VAL A 20 4.92 5.96 -3.26
C VAL A 20 4.78 7.01 -4.35
N HIS A 21 4.89 8.30 -4.01
CA HIS A 21 4.83 9.38 -4.99
C HIS A 21 6.06 9.39 -5.90
N ALA A 22 7.27 9.24 -5.34
CA ALA A 22 8.51 9.22 -6.11
C ALA A 22 8.54 8.05 -7.13
N LEU A 23 7.93 6.91 -6.82
CA LEU A 23 7.84 5.79 -7.76
C LEU A 23 7.04 6.12 -9.03
N LEU A 24 6.17 7.12 -9.02
CA LEU A 24 5.45 7.55 -10.22
C LEU A 24 6.40 8.12 -11.28
N GLU A 25 7.45 8.84 -10.87
CA GLU A 25 8.43 9.42 -11.78
C GLU A 25 9.25 8.35 -12.50
N TYR A 26 9.59 7.27 -11.78
CA TYR A 26 10.35 6.15 -12.34
C TYR A 26 9.49 5.14 -13.11
N PHE A 27 8.20 5.03 -12.76
CA PHE A 27 7.27 4.06 -13.33
C PHE A 27 5.91 4.71 -13.63
N PRO A 28 5.81 5.57 -14.65
CA PRO A 28 4.60 6.35 -14.92
C PRO A 28 3.39 5.50 -15.33
N GLY A 29 3.62 4.29 -15.87
CA GLY A 29 2.56 3.35 -16.23
C GLY A 29 2.05 2.47 -15.07
N SER A 30 2.59 2.65 -13.85
CA SER A 30 2.16 1.87 -12.69
C SER A 30 0.86 2.38 -12.09
N SER A 31 0.05 1.48 -11.54
CA SER A 31 -1.10 1.87 -10.73
C SER A 31 -0.66 2.43 -9.37
N PHE A 32 -1.50 3.22 -8.73
CA PHE A 32 -1.23 3.69 -7.36
C PHE A 32 -1.15 2.51 -6.38
N GLU A 33 -2.04 1.52 -6.51
CA GLU A 33 -2.05 0.31 -5.69
C GLU A 33 -0.75 -0.50 -5.82
N ASP A 34 -0.20 -0.63 -7.02
CA ASP A 34 1.07 -1.32 -7.23
C ASP A 34 2.25 -0.60 -6.58
N ARG A 35 2.29 0.73 -6.66
CA ARG A 35 3.31 1.53 -5.97
C ARG A 35 3.19 1.40 -4.46
N LEU A 36 1.96 1.48 -3.94
CA LEU A 36 1.68 1.31 -2.52
C LEU A 36 2.13 -0.07 -2.04
N ARG A 37 1.73 -1.15 -2.72
CA ARG A 37 2.16 -2.52 -2.44
C ARG A 37 3.68 -2.65 -2.43
N CYS A 38 4.35 -2.13 -3.45
CA CYS A 38 5.81 -2.20 -3.54
C CYS A 38 6.52 -1.44 -2.40
N VAL A 39 5.99 -0.30 -1.97
CA VAL A 39 6.58 0.46 -0.85
C VAL A 39 6.36 -0.25 0.48
N HIS A 40 5.21 -0.88 0.70
CA HIS A 40 4.97 -1.70 1.89
C HIS A 40 5.91 -2.90 1.93
N GLU A 41 6.07 -3.61 0.82
CA GLU A 41 6.99 -4.73 0.72
C GLU A 41 8.46 -4.30 0.91
N ALA A 42 8.86 -3.16 0.33
CA ALA A 42 10.18 -2.59 0.55
C ALA A 42 10.40 -2.17 2.00
N TRP A 43 9.41 -1.56 2.63
CA TRP A 43 9.46 -1.19 4.05
C TRP A 43 9.64 -2.42 4.92
N ASP A 44 8.88 -3.47 4.65
CA ASP A 44 9.04 -4.77 5.30
C ASP A 44 10.47 -5.29 5.09
N ILE A 45 11.01 -5.35 3.87
CA ILE A 45 12.38 -5.82 3.59
C ILE A 45 13.44 -5.02 4.38
N VAL A 46 13.30 -3.70 4.43
CA VAL A 46 14.29 -2.82 5.10
C VAL A 46 14.25 -2.95 6.62
N HIS A 47 13.06 -3.13 7.19
CA HIS A 47 12.87 -3.17 8.64
C HIS A 47 12.75 -4.59 9.20
N ARG A 48 12.58 -5.60 8.35
CA ARG A 48 12.61 -7.03 8.70
C ARG A 48 14.00 -7.61 8.50
N GLY A 49 14.74 -7.65 9.59
CA GLY A 49 15.39 -8.90 10.00
C GLY A 49 14.39 -9.91 10.64
N ALA A 50 13.07 -9.70 10.51
CA ALA A 50 12.02 -10.54 11.09
C ALA A 50 11.35 -11.39 10.00
N PRO A 51 10.77 -12.58 10.30
CA PRO A 51 10.24 -13.46 9.27
C PRO A 51 9.12 -12.77 8.48
N PRO A 52 8.97 -13.05 7.16
CA PRO A 52 7.90 -12.50 6.38
C PRO A 52 6.57 -12.97 6.98
N VAL A 53 5.69 -12.07 7.41
CA VAL A 53 4.28 -12.46 7.51
C VAL A 53 3.82 -12.70 6.08
N PRO A 54 3.33 -13.90 5.77
CA PRO A 54 2.65 -14.13 4.51
C PRO A 54 1.35 -13.33 4.62
N VAL A 55 1.35 -12.09 4.12
CA VAL A 55 0.10 -11.36 3.91
C VAL A 55 -0.51 -11.96 2.66
N TYR A 56 -1.18 -13.08 2.89
CA TYR A 56 -2.23 -13.72 2.11
C TYR A 56 -2.33 -13.28 0.66
N SER A 57 -2.01 -14.22 -0.22
CA SER A 57 -2.80 -14.47 -1.41
C SER A 57 -4.28 -14.62 -1.03
N ALA A 58 -4.99 -13.52 -0.91
CA ALA A 58 -6.43 -13.50 -1.09
C ALA A 58 -6.66 -12.74 -2.41
N ARG A 59 -7.07 -13.48 -3.44
CA ARG A 59 -7.86 -12.90 -4.51
C ARG A 59 -8.97 -12.09 -3.85
N SER A 60 -8.87 -10.77 -3.91
CA SER A 60 -10.00 -9.93 -3.54
C SER A 60 -10.98 -10.02 -4.70
N GLU A 61 -11.87 -11.02 -4.64
CA GLU A 61 -13.11 -11.06 -5.41
C GLU A 61 -14.06 -9.98 -4.90
N VAL A 62 -13.67 -8.71 -4.98
CA VAL A 62 -14.61 -7.59 -4.81
C VAL A 62 -15.28 -7.33 -6.16
N SER A 63 -16.02 -8.34 -6.61
CA SER A 63 -17.01 -8.26 -7.69
C SER A 63 -18.44 -8.25 -7.12
N ASP A 64 -18.65 -7.93 -5.85
CA ASP A 64 -20.00 -7.86 -5.27
C ASP A 64 -20.37 -6.43 -4.85
N ALA A 65 -21.22 -5.81 -5.67
CA ALA A 65 -21.78 -4.47 -5.49
C ALA A 65 -22.75 -4.33 -4.28
N ARG A 66 -22.73 -5.27 -3.33
CA ARG A 66 -23.71 -5.35 -2.23
C ARG A 66 -23.21 -4.74 -0.91
N TYR A 67 -21.92 -4.39 -0.82
CA TYR A 67 -21.33 -3.87 0.44
C TYR A 67 -21.22 -2.34 0.53
N PHE A 68 -21.65 -1.58 -0.48
CA PHE A 68 -21.60 -0.11 -0.43
C PHE A 68 -22.69 0.56 0.46
N ALA A 69 -23.72 -0.17 0.89
CA ALA A 69 -24.87 0.42 1.58
C ALA A 69 -24.82 0.38 3.13
N ALA A 70 -23.90 -0.38 3.75
CA ALA A 70 -23.96 -0.66 5.19
C ALA A 70 -23.07 0.24 6.09
N ALA A 71 -22.34 1.22 5.53
CA ALA A 71 -21.41 2.05 6.30
C ALA A 71 -21.90 3.50 6.57
N HIS A 72 -23.12 3.85 6.15
CA HIS A 72 -23.66 5.22 6.25
C HIS A 72 -24.77 5.41 7.31
N GLU A 73 -24.91 4.52 8.30
CA GLU A 73 -26.01 4.59 9.28
C GLU A 73 -25.62 4.92 10.74
N ARG A 74 -24.46 5.53 11.01
CA ARG A 74 -24.15 6.00 12.39
C ARG A 74 -23.55 7.40 12.46
N HIS A 75 -24.33 8.39 12.04
CA HIS A 75 -24.26 9.73 12.63
C HIS A 75 -25.68 10.24 12.93
N ALA A 76 -26.33 9.57 13.88
CA ALA A 76 -27.36 10.20 14.69
C ALA A 76 -26.70 10.59 16.02
N PHE A 77 -26.38 11.87 16.18
CA PHE A 77 -26.15 12.47 17.48
C PHE A 77 -26.94 13.78 17.53
N THR A 78 -28.15 13.67 18.06
CA THR A 78 -28.94 14.76 18.64
C THR A 78 -28.25 15.28 19.90
N ASP A 79 -28.02 16.58 19.97
CA ASP A 79 -28.83 17.53 20.77
C ASP A 79 -28.76 18.92 20.10
#